data_AF-A0A1V4RFI0-F1
#
_entry.id   AF-A0A1V4RFI0-F1
#
_cell.length_a   1.000
_cell.length_b   1.000
_cell.length_c   1.000
_cell.angle_alpha   90.00
_cell.angle_beta   90.00
_cell.angle_gamma   90.00
#
_symmetry.space_group_name_H-M   'P 1'
#
loop_
_entity.id
_entity.type
_entity.pdbx_description
1 polymer ?
#
loop_
_entity_poly.entity_id
_entity_poly.type
_entity_poly.pdbx_seq_one_letter_code
_entity_poly.pdbx_strand_id
1 'polypeptide(L)'
;MALKVQSFKGMPMDIEFGIEKNKVYLLQARPITNLKKYAEFNVWDNSNIVESYSGVTTPLTFSFIRRAYFAVYWQFCQTIGLDKKTILKNKYVLENMLG
;
A
#
# COMPACT_ATOMS: atom_id res chain seq x y z
N MET A 1 10.27 26.14 -10.82
CA MET A 1 10.44 25.30 -12.02
C MET A 1 10.07 23.85 -11.74
N ALA A 2 10.76 23.15 -10.82
CA ALA A 2 10.58 21.72 -10.55
C ALA A 2 9.12 21.30 -10.29
N LEU A 3 8.41 21.99 -9.38
CA LEU A 3 7.00 21.69 -9.09
C LEU A 3 6.08 21.84 -10.32
N LYS A 4 6.35 22.79 -11.21
CA LYS A 4 5.58 22.95 -12.45
C LYS A 4 5.81 21.76 -13.40
N VAL A 5 7.05 21.27 -13.50
CA VAL A 5 7.39 20.09 -14.30
C VAL A 5 6.72 18.84 -13.73
N GLN A 6 6.76 18.66 -12.40
CA GLN A 6 6.06 17.58 -11.71
C GLN A 6 4.54 17.63 -11.96
N SER A 7 3.91 18.79 -11.77
CA SER A 7 2.46 18.95 -12.02
C SER A 7 2.09 18.68 -13.47
N PHE A 8 2.93 19.09 -14.43
CA PHE A 8 2.72 18.82 -15.86
C PHE A 8 2.83 17.33 -16.21
N LYS A 9 3.75 16.59 -15.57
CA LYS A 9 3.95 15.15 -15.81
C LYS A 9 3.06 14.25 -14.95
N GLY A 10 2.47 14.77 -13.88
CA GLY A 10 1.64 14.00 -12.94
C GLY A 10 2.42 13.01 -12.07
N MET A 11 3.75 13.12 -12.03
CA MET A 11 4.61 12.24 -11.24
C MET A 11 5.90 12.97 -10.85
N PRO A 12 6.59 12.54 -9.78
CA PRO A 12 7.88 13.11 -9.40
C PRO A 12 8.94 12.92 -10.49
N MET A 13 9.70 13.99 -10.75
CA MET A 13 10.68 14.06 -11.83
C MET A 13 12.06 14.38 -11.26
N ASP A 14 13.07 13.68 -11.74
CA ASP A 14 14.48 14.05 -11.60
C ASP A 14 14.81 15.06 -12.71
N ILE A 15 15.44 16.17 -12.35
CA ILE A 15 15.57 17.35 -13.19
C ILE A 15 17.01 17.83 -13.20
N GLU A 16 17.58 17.91 -14.40
CA GLU A 16 18.86 18.58 -14.64
C GLU A 16 18.59 19.98 -15.16
N PHE A 17 19.30 20.96 -14.62
CA PHE A 17 19.14 22.36 -14.98
C PHE A 17 20.47 23.10 -15.00
N GLY A 18 20.54 24.14 -15.82
CA GLY A 18 21.64 25.08 -15.89
C GLY A 18 21.21 26.49 -15.51
N ILE A 19 22.15 27.31 -15.06
CA ILE A 19 21.91 28.72 -14.76
C ILE A 19 22.89 29.55 -15.58
N GLU A 20 22.36 30.49 -16.38
CA GLU A 20 23.15 31.47 -17.11
C GLU A 20 22.47 32.83 -17.01
N LYS A 21 23.22 33.89 -16.66
CA LYS A 21 22.72 35.28 -16.58
C LYS A 21 21.42 35.40 -15.77
N ASN A 22 21.39 34.80 -14.57
CA ASN A 22 20.22 34.74 -13.68
C ASN A 22 18.97 34.06 -14.27
N LYS A 23 19.11 33.32 -15.37
CA LYS A 23 18.02 32.54 -15.97
C LYS A 23 18.29 31.05 -15.80
N VAL A 24 17.26 30.34 -15.37
CA VAL A 24 17.29 28.88 -15.20
C VAL A 24 16.79 28.21 -16.47
N TYR A 25 17.54 27.24 -16.96
CA TYR A 25 17.23 26.44 -18.13
C TYR A 25 17.04 24.98 -17.72
N LEU A 26 15.98 24.35 -18.25
CA LEU A 26 15.76 22.92 -18.11
C LEU A 26 16.59 22.18 -19.15
N LEU A 27 17.48 21.30 -18.70
CA LEU A 27 18.36 20.51 -19.58
C LEU A 27 17.81 19.09 -19.78
N GLN A 28 17.30 18.48 -18.71
CA GLN A 28 16.71 17.15 -18.74
C GLN A 28 15.60 17.03 -17.68
N ALA A 29 14.58 16.23 -17.96
CA ALA A 29 13.57 15.81 -16.97
C ALA A 29 13.19 14.35 -17.20
N ARG A 30 13.42 13.49 -16.20
CA ARG A 30 13.13 12.04 -16.28
C ARG A 30 12.31 11.56 -15.08
N PRO A 31 11.41 10.57 -15.24
CA PRO A 31 10.64 10.02 -14.11
C PRO A 31 11.55 9.41 -13.05
N ILE A 32 11.24 9.64 -11.78
CA ILE A 32 11.89 8.91 -10.68
C ILE A 32 11.21 7.55 -10.54
N THR A 33 11.90 6.47 -10.93
CA THR A 33 11.32 5.11 -10.97
C THR A 33 11.40 4.34 -9.65
N ASN A 34 12.24 4.79 -8.72
CA ASN A 34 12.53 4.08 -7.46
C ASN A 34 11.92 4.75 -6.23
N LEU A 35 10.95 5.65 -6.40
CA LEU A 35 10.22 6.20 -5.27
C LEU A 35 9.40 5.09 -4.61
N LYS A 36 9.80 4.71 -3.40
CA LYS A 36 8.89 4.01 -2.50
C LYS A 36 7.72 4.95 -2.24
N LYS A 37 6.50 4.50 -2.51
CA LYS A 37 5.30 5.25 -2.07
C LYS A 37 5.49 5.49 -0.58
N TYR A 38 5.58 6.75 -0.17
CA TYR A 38 5.32 7.08 1.22
C TYR A 38 3.86 6.73 1.44
N ALA A 39 3.61 5.54 1.98
CA ALA A 39 2.32 5.24 2.56
C ALA A 39 2.07 6.29 3.65
N GLU A 40 0.80 6.58 3.92
CA GLU A 40 0.43 7.16 5.22
C GLU A 40 1.19 6.44 6.34
N PHE A 41 1.49 7.12 7.44
CA PHE A 41 2.24 6.54 8.56
C PHE A 41 1.43 5.41 9.19
N ASN A 42 1.47 4.25 8.54
CA ASN A 42 0.82 3.01 8.90
C ASN A 42 1.91 2.17 9.53
N VAL A 43 1.77 1.92 10.82
CA VAL A 43 2.64 1.00 11.53
C VAL A 43 2.16 -0.40 11.18
N TRP A 44 2.98 -1.10 10.39
CA TRP A 44 2.75 -2.50 10.05
C TRP A 44 3.58 -3.37 10.99
N ASP A 45 2.94 -4.35 11.62
CA ASP A 45 3.62 -5.44 12.32
C ASP A 45 3.22 -6.78 11.71
N ASN A 46 4.07 -7.79 11.88
CA ASN A 46 3.83 -9.15 11.39
C ASN A 46 3.82 -10.16 12.53
N SER A 47 3.62 -9.72 13.78
CA SER A 47 3.86 -10.52 14.98
C SER A 47 3.01 -11.80 15.01
N ASN A 48 1.80 -11.76 14.44
CA ASN A 48 0.91 -12.91 14.37
C ASN A 48 1.07 -13.74 13.07
N ILE A 49 1.29 -13.09 11.93
CA ILE A 49 1.34 -13.79 10.63
C ILE A 49 2.64 -14.58 10.46
N VAL A 50 3.77 -14.06 10.97
CA VAL A 50 5.09 -14.67 10.81
C VAL A 50 5.21 -16.02 11.51
N GLU A 51 4.41 -16.25 12.57
CA GLU A 51 4.38 -17.51 13.31
C GLU A 51 3.87 -18.67 12.44
N SER A 52 2.93 -18.39 11.53
CA SER A 52 2.32 -19.40 10.65
C SER A 52 2.90 -19.38 9.23
N TYR A 53 3.34 -18.21 8.74
CA TYR A 53 3.79 -18.00 7.36
C TYR A 53 5.12 -17.25 7.34
N SER A 54 6.18 -17.93 7.76
CA SER A 54 7.54 -17.38 7.78
C SER A 54 8.16 -17.25 6.39
N GLY A 55 9.07 -16.29 6.21
CA GLY A 55 9.84 -16.13 4.98
C GLY A 55 9.14 -15.24 3.94
N VAL A 56 9.37 -15.52 2.66
CA VAL A 56 8.81 -14.71 1.56
C VAL A 56 7.38 -15.11 1.26
N THR A 57 6.44 -14.18 1.42
CA THR A 57 5.04 -14.37 1.02
C THR A 57 4.89 -14.26 -0.49
N THR A 58 4.57 -15.37 -1.14
CA THR A 58 4.24 -15.40 -2.58
C THR A 58 2.80 -14.93 -2.84
N PRO A 59 2.45 -14.52 -4.08
CA PRO A 59 1.06 -14.21 -4.43
C PRO A 59 0.08 -15.36 -4.12
N LEU A 60 0.51 -16.61 -4.33
CA LEU A 60 -0.29 -17.78 -4.00
C LEU A 60 -0.51 -17.90 -2.50
N THR A 61 0.56 -17.80 -1.71
CA THR A 61 0.50 -17.82 -0.24
C THR A 61 -0.47 -16.74 0.25
N PHE A 62 -0.29 -15.50 -0.20
CA PHE A 62 -1.17 -14.37 0.17
C PHE A 62 -2.64 -14.65 -0.16
N SER A 63 -2.94 -15.13 -1.37
CA SER A 63 -4.32 -15.43 -1.79
C SER A 63 -4.98 -16.51 -0.94
N PHE A 64 -4.22 -17.52 -0.53
CA PHE A 64 -4.69 -18.61 0.32
C PHE A 64 -5.00 -18.09 1.73
N ILE A 65 -4.04 -17.39 2.35
CA ILE A 65 -4.19 -16.93 3.73
C ILE A 65 -5.30 -15.89 3.88
N ARG A 66 -5.49 -15.01 2.90
CA ARG A 66 -6.58 -14.03 2.89
C ARG A 66 -7.94 -14.70 2.95
N ARG A 67 -8.14 -15.79 2.20
CA ARG A 67 -9.38 -16.56 2.21
C ARG A 67 -9.57 -17.33 3.52
N ALA A 68 -8.50 -17.91 4.07
CA ALA A 68 -8.54 -18.63 5.34
C ALA A 68 -8.89 -17.69 6.51
N TYR A 69 -8.22 -16.54 6.62
CA TYR A 69 -8.46 -15.54 7.67
C TYR A 69 -9.89 -15.00 7.60
N PHE A 70 -10.38 -14.65 6.41
CA PHE A 70 -11.77 -14.23 6.25
C PHE A 70 -12.75 -15.27 6.80
N ALA A 71 -12.58 -16.55 6.43
CA ALA A 71 -13.49 -17.61 6.86
C ALA A 71 -13.45 -17.85 8.37
N VAL A 72 -12.25 -17.88 8.97
CA VAL A 72 -12.08 -18.11 10.42
C VAL A 72 -12.72 -16.98 11.21
N TYR A 73 -12.45 -15.72 10.88
CA TYR A 73 -13.00 -14.60 11.64
C TYR A 73 -14.50 -14.39 11.40
N TRP A 74 -14.98 -14.68 10.19
CA TRP A 74 -16.41 -14.72 9.92
C TRP A 74 -17.13 -15.70 10.84
N GLN A 75 -16.62 -16.94 10.93
CA GLN A 75 -17.19 -17.97 11.80
C GLN A 75 -17.03 -17.61 13.27
N PHE A 76 -15.87 -17.10 13.67
CA PHE A 76 -15.61 -16.63 15.03
C PHE A 76 -16.64 -15.59 15.49
N CYS A 77 -16.93 -14.58 14.66
CA CYS A 77 -17.97 -13.59 14.97
C CYS A 77 -19.35 -14.23 15.18
N GLN A 78 -19.71 -15.23 14.37
CA GLN A 78 -20.95 -15.98 14.55
C GLN A 78 -20.96 -16.77 15.86
N THR A 79 -19.84 -17.42 16.21
CA THR A 79 -19.70 -18.23 17.42
C THR A 79 -19.86 -17.39 18.69
N ILE A 80 -19.34 -16.17 18.72
CA ILE A 80 -19.47 -15.27 19.88
C ILE A 80 -20.78 -14.46 19.89
N GLY A 81 -21.70 -14.74 18.96
CA GLY A 81 -23.07 -14.21 18.98
C GLY A 81 -23.29 -12.88 18.27
N LEU A 82 -22.37 -12.42 17.41
CA LEU A 82 -22.64 -11.22 16.60
C LEU A 82 -23.74 -11.52 15.57
N ASP A 83 -24.63 -10.55 15.40
CA ASP A 83 -25.68 -10.64 14.39
C ASP A 83 -25.09 -10.52 12.96
N LYS A 84 -25.76 -11.14 11.98
CA LYS A 84 -25.31 -11.16 10.58
C LYS A 84 -25.18 -9.76 9.97
N LYS A 85 -25.99 -8.79 10.38
CA LYS A 85 -25.97 -7.43 9.83
C LYS A 85 -24.70 -6.70 10.25
N THR A 86 -24.29 -6.88 11.50
CA THR A 86 -23.03 -6.35 12.05
C THR A 86 -21.82 -6.98 11.35
N ILE A 87 -21.83 -8.30 11.14
CA ILE A 87 -20.74 -8.99 10.41
C ILE A 87 -20.66 -8.49 8.96
N LEU A 88 -21.80 -8.42 8.26
CA LEU A 88 -21.86 -7.94 6.88
C LEU A 88 -21.39 -6.49 6.73
N LYS A 89 -21.75 -5.62 7.68
CA LYS A 89 -21.30 -4.22 7.70
C LYS A 89 -19.77 -4.11 7.77
N ASN A 90 -19.10 -5.08 8.38
CA ASN A 90 -17.64 -5.13 8.54
C ASN A 90 -16.94 -6.10 7.58
N LYS A 91 -17.66 -6.62 6.57
CA LYS A 91 -17.11 -7.61 5.62
C LYS A 91 -15.80 -7.17 4.98
N TYR A 92 -15.70 -5.89 4.58
CA TYR A 92 -14.49 -5.35 3.97
C TYR A 92 -13.27 -5.48 4.89
N VAL A 93 -13.43 -5.21 6.20
CA VAL A 93 -12.34 -5.35 7.18
C VAL A 93 -11.92 -6.81 7.30
N LEU A 94 -12.89 -7.72 7.43
CA LEU A 94 -12.64 -9.17 7.53
C LEU A 94 -11.94 -9.74 6.29
N GLU A 95 -12.21 -9.20 5.10
CA GLU A 95 -11.57 -9.62 3.84
C GLU A 95 -10.14 -9.08 3.66
N ASN A 96 -9.74 -8.08 4.43
CA ASN A 96 -8.48 -7.33 4.25
C ASN A 96 -7.66 -7.19 5.54
N MET A 97 -7.68 -8.21 6.41
CA MET A 97 -6.93 -8.21 7.67
C MET A 97 -5.41 -8.43 7.52
N LEU A 98 -4.91 -8.61 6.30
CA LEU A 98 -3.51 -8.98 6.02
C LEU A 98 -2.68 -7.87 5.37
N GLY A 99 -3.27 -6.68 5.15
CA GLY A 99 -2.65 -5.55 4.45
C GLY A 99 -2.88 -5.54 2.95
#